data_AF-A0A942A2U5-F1
#
_entry.id   AF-A0A942A2U5-F1
#
_cell.length_a   1.000
_cell.length_b   1.000
_cell.length_c   1.000
_cell.angle_alpha   90.00
_cell.angle_beta   90.00
_cell.angle_gamma   90.00
#
_symmetry.space_group_name_H-M   'P 1'
#
loop_
_entity.id
_entity.type
_entity.pdbx_description
1 polymer ?
#
loop_
_entity_poly.entity_id
_entity_poly.type
_entity_poly.pdbx_seq_one_letter_code
_entity_poly.pdbx_strand_id
1 'polypeptide(L)' 'MKTVTFRKYIIEVLKNAIYEKGESSNVIVAEAPDLPGCFTQGKNYEEARENLIDAIELWVTVGLKKR' A
#
# COMPACT_ATOMS: atom_id res chain seq x y z
N MET A 1 -8.11 -23.63 -6.37
CA MET A 1 -7.64 -22.29 -5.95
C MET A 1 -8.33 -21.94 -4.63
N LYS A 2 -7.59 -21.57 -3.58
CA LYS A 2 -8.21 -21.14 -2.31
C LYS A 2 -8.62 -19.67 -2.45
N THR A 3 -9.86 -19.35 -2.08
CA THR A 3 -10.31 -17.95 -2.02
C THR A 3 -9.70 -17.28 -0.79
N VAL A 4 -9.27 -16.03 -0.94
CA VAL A 4 -8.82 -15.18 0.18
C VAL A 4 -9.77 -14.00 0.30
N THR A 5 -9.97 -13.52 1.51
CA THR A 5 -10.70 -12.27 1.72
C THR A 5 -9.82 -11.08 1.34
N PHE A 6 -10.45 -9.96 0.99
CA PHE A 6 -9.72 -8.76 0.62
C PHE A 6 -8.82 -8.25 1.76
N ARG A 7 -9.32 -8.26 2.99
CA ARG A 7 -8.53 -7.97 4.18
C ARG A 7 -7.29 -8.86 4.32
N LYS A 8 -7.44 -10.17 4.07
CA LYS A 8 -6.31 -11.11 4.15
C LYS A 8 -5.28 -10.81 3.06
N TYR A 9 -5.72 -10.46 1.86
CA TYR A 9 -4.84 -10.02 0.77
C TYR A 9 -4.02 -8.79 1.17
N ILE A 10 -4.68 -7.72 1.67
CA ILE A 10 -4.01 -6.50 2.11
C ILE A 10 -2.96 -6.81 3.20
N ILE A 11 -3.29 -7.66 4.17
CA ILE A 11 -2.35 -8.07 5.22
C ILE A 11 -1.11 -8.77 4.62
N GLU A 12 -1.28 -9.62 3.61
CA GLU A 12 -0.12 -10.28 2.97
C GLU A 12 0.75 -9.27 2.20
N VAL A 13 0.16 -8.32 1.47
CA VAL A 13 0.90 -7.25 0.78
C VAL A 13 1.69 -6.40 1.78
N LEU A 14 1.08 -6.02 2.90
CA LEU A 14 1.72 -5.19 3.93
C LEU A 14 2.92 -5.87 4.60
N LYS A 15 3.06 -7.20 4.55
CA LYS A 15 4.25 -7.89 5.10
C LYS A 15 5.52 -7.55 4.33
N ASN A 16 5.37 -7.20 3.05
CA ASN A 16 6.47 -6.83 2.16
C ASN A 16 6.57 -5.31 1.97
N ALA A 17 5.78 -4.52 2.70
CA ALA A 17 5.81 -3.06 2.57
C ALA A 17 7.16 -2.50 3.04
N ILE A 18 7.66 -1.54 2.28
CA ILE A 18 8.92 -0.85 2.55
C ILE A 18 8.59 0.56 3.04
N TYR A 19 9.30 1.01 4.07
CA TYR A 19 9.14 2.35 4.64
C TYR A 19 10.50 3.05 4.67
N GLU A 20 10.57 4.22 4.05
CA GLU A 20 11.79 5.00 3.94
C GLU A 20 11.52 6.45 4.31
N LYS A 21 12.51 7.12 4.92
CA LYS A 21 12.42 8.55 5.18
C LYS A 21 12.75 9.29 3.88
N GLY A 22 11.87 10.19 3.45
CA GLY A 22 12.10 10.97 2.23
C GLY A 22 13.38 11.81 2.33
N GLU A 23 14.23 11.73 1.31
CA GLU A 23 15.56 12.40 1.32
C GLU A 23 15.45 13.92 1.41
N SER A 24 14.47 14.51 0.71
CA SER A 24 14.25 15.96 0.62
C SER A 24 13.03 16.45 1.40
N SER A 25 12.32 15.57 2.09
CA SER A 25 11.04 15.85 2.73
C SER A 25 10.93 15.14 4.08
N ASN A 26 10.44 15.83 5.11
CA ASN A 26 10.21 15.25 6.45
C ASN A 26 8.97 14.32 6.50
N VAL A 27 8.86 13.41 5.52
CA VAL A 27 7.77 12.42 5.42
C VAL A 27 8.36 11.02 5.42
N ILE A 28 7.53 10.05 5.77
CA ILE A 28 7.77 8.64 5.55
C ILE A 28 7.10 8.26 4.24
N VAL A 29 7.87 7.73 3.30
CA VAL A 29 7.39 7.10 2.07
C VAL A 29 7.11 5.63 2.38
N ALA A 30 5.94 5.16 2.00
CA ALA A 30 5.54 3.76 2.15
C ALA A 30 5.20 3.17 0.77
N GLU A 31 5.82 2.04 0.42
CA GLU A 31 5.66 1.37 -0.86
C GLU A 31 5.21 -0.08 -0.66
N ALA A 32 4.28 -0.54 -1.50
CA ALA A 32 3.92 -1.94 -1.65
C ALA A 32 4.59 -2.51 -2.92
N PRO A 33 5.80 -3.10 -2.84
CA PRO A 33 6.56 -3.52 -4.02
C PRO A 33 5.86 -4.61 -4.85
N ASP A 34 5.00 -5.41 -4.21
CA ASP A 34 4.18 -6.43 -4.87
C ASP A 34 3.14 -5.81 -5.82
N LEU A 35 2.86 -4.51 -5.69
CA LEU A 35 1.90 -3.74 -6.48
C LEU A 35 2.61 -2.57 -7.17
N PRO A 36 3.10 -2.76 -8.41
CA PRO A 36 3.89 -1.74 -9.10
C PRO A 36 3.18 -0.38 -9.14
N GLY A 37 3.87 0.66 -8.67
CA GLY A 37 3.37 2.02 -8.60
C GLY A 37 2.42 2.31 -7.42
N CYS A 38 2.24 1.37 -6.48
CA CYS A 38 1.47 1.58 -5.27
C CYS A 38 2.38 2.06 -4.13
N PHE A 39 2.46 3.38 -3.99
CA PHE A 39 3.18 4.03 -2.90
C PHE A 39 2.42 5.26 -2.42
N THR A 40 2.78 5.70 -1.22
CA THR A 40 2.22 6.88 -0.59
C THR A 40 3.25 7.54 0.32
N GLN A 41 2.85 8.62 0.97
CA GLN A 41 3.64 9.30 1.99
C GLN A 41 2.75 9.70 3.17
N GLY A 42 3.36 9.81 4.35
CA GLY A 42 2.73 10.30 5.58
C GLY A 42 3.71 11.04 6.47
N LYS A 43 3.24 11.82 7.45
CA LYS A 43 4.10 12.58 8.37
C LYS A 43 4.82 11.67 9.36
N ASN A 44 4.29 10.47 9.59
CA ASN A 44 4.87 9.41 10.41
C ASN A 44 4.59 8.03 9.79
N TYR A 45 5.11 6.98 10.42
CA TYR A 45 4.97 5.61 9.91
C TYR A 45 3.52 5.12 9.92
N GLU A 46 2.76 5.50 10.95
CA GLU A 46 1.35 5.13 11.10
C GLU A 46 0.49 5.72 9.98
N GLU A 47 0.59 7.02 9.73
CA GLU A 47 -0.12 7.72 8.66
C GLU A 47 0.30 7.20 7.27
N ALA A 48 1.60 6.96 7.05
CA ALA A 48 2.08 6.39 5.79
C ALA A 48 1.52 4.98 5.56
N ARG A 49 1.42 4.17 6.63
CA ARG A 49 0.82 2.83 6.57
C ARG A 49 -0.68 2.87 6.33
N GLU A 50 -1.41 3.75 6.99
CA GLU A 50 -2.86 3.95 6.78
C GLU A 50 -3.14 4.37 5.33
N ASN A 51 -2.39 5.36 4.83
CA ASN A 51 -2.51 5.78 3.44
C ASN A 51 -2.14 4.65 2.46
N LEU A 52 -1.20 3.75 2.82
CA LEU A 52 -0.79 2.65 1.95
C LEU A 52 -1.90 1.60 1.85
N ILE A 53 -2.63 1.37 2.94
CA ILE A 53 -3.82 0.50 2.94
C ILE A 53 -4.85 1.03 1.95
N ASP A 54 -5.18 2.32 2.02
CA ASP A 54 -6.15 2.95 1.11
C ASP A 54 -5.67 2.86 -0.36
N ALA A 55 -4.37 3.07 -0.60
CA ALA A 55 -3.79 2.96 -1.93
C ALA A 55 -3.86 1.53 -2.48
N ILE A 56 -3.58 0.51 -1.66
CA ILE A 56 -3.74 -0.92 -2.03
C ILE A 56 -5.20 -1.21 -2.36
N GLU A 57 -6.14 -0.69 -1.55
CA GLU A 57 -7.56 -0.90 -1.77
C GLU A 57 -8.02 -0.31 -3.11
N LEU A 58 -7.62 0.93 -3.40
CA LEU A 58 -7.90 1.61 -4.66
C LEU A 58 -7.27 0.86 -5.85
N TRP A 59 -6.00 0.44 -5.72
CA TRP A 59 -5.28 -0.24 -6.79
C TRP A 59 -6.01 -1.52 -7.23
N VAL A 60 -6.43 -2.36 -6.27
CA VAL A 60 -7.15 -3.61 -6.56
C VAL A 60 -8.54 -3.31 -7.12
N THR A 61 -9.29 -2.39 -6.52
CA THR A 61 -10.66 -2.09 -6.96
C THR A 61 -10.71 -1.51 -8.37
N VAL A 62 -9.75 -0.64 -8.74
CA VAL A 62 -9.61 -0.13 -10.12
C VAL A 62 -9.22 -1.26 -11.07
N GLY A 63 -8.31 -2.16 -10.69
CA GLY A 63 -7.92 -3.32 -11.50
C GLY A 63 -9.06 -4.31 -11.77
N LEU A 64 -10.03 -4.39 -10.86
CA LEU A 64 -11.23 -5.23 -11.02
C LEU A 64 -12.34 -4.55 -11.85
N LYS A 65 -12.27 -3.22 -12.05
CA LYS A 65 -13.30 -2.49 -12.80
C LYS A 65 -13.21 -2.86 -14.27
N LYS A 66 -14.24 -3.54 -14.80
CA LYS A 66 -14.39 -3.78 -16.24
C LYS A 66 -14.45 -2.43 -16.96
N ARG A 67 -13.57 -2.23 -17.92
CA ARG A 67 -13.64 -1.15 -18.91
C ARG A 67 -14.52 -1.60 -20.08
#